data_AF-A0A2N5IB15-F1
#
_entry.id   AF-A0A2N5IB15-F1
#
_cell.length_a   1.000
_cell.length_b   1.000
_cell.length_c   1.000
_cell.angle_alpha   90.00
_cell.angle_beta   90.00
_cell.angle_gamma   90.00
#
_symmetry.space_group_name_H-M   'P 1'
#
loop_
_entity.id
_entity.type
_entity.pdbx_description
1 polymer ?
#
loop_
_entity_poly.entity_id
_entity_poly.type
_entity_poly.pdbx_seq_one_letter_code
_entity_poly.pdbx_strand_id
1 'polypeptide(L)'
;MYIQFTGDFKKLIPMGYKFSKLYASNYICYHKDELWIWKKGKELEIADFYSRSHVVLQYLIDHDFVVPNEYNLVVLNQETSQIEDYERTKHSDMYFFGKLSEEEMEQFYKRYHRKFLQKEMIDALKELYELKLIEIKGNEPEGFSN
;
A
#
# COMPACT_ATOMS: atom_id res chain seq x y z
N MET A 1 5.52 -6.54 10.14
CA MET A 1 6.16 -6.74 8.81
C MET A 1 6.14 -5.43 8.05
N TYR A 2 7.10 -5.21 7.17
CA TYR A 2 7.18 -4.02 6.32
C TYR A 2 7.88 -4.36 5.00
N ILE A 3 7.78 -3.46 4.02
CA ILE A 3 8.52 -3.57 2.75
C ILE A 3 9.83 -2.82 2.89
N GLN A 4 10.96 -3.51 2.77
CA GLN A 4 12.28 -2.90 2.80
C GLN A 4 12.83 -2.73 1.38
N PHE A 5 13.27 -1.53 1.05
CA PHE A 5 14.07 -1.23 -0.13
C PHE A 5 15.53 -1.63 0.08
N THR A 6 16.03 -2.50 -0.78
CA THR A 6 17.38 -3.08 -0.73
C THR A 6 18.32 -2.47 -1.76
N GLY A 7 17.79 -1.68 -2.68
CA GLY A 7 18.53 -1.07 -3.79
C GLY A 7 19.40 0.14 -3.43
N ASP A 8 20.01 0.71 -4.47
CA ASP A 8 20.71 2.00 -4.41
C ASP A 8 19.73 3.14 -4.70
N PHE A 9 19.54 4.04 -3.73
CA PHE A 9 18.68 5.22 -3.87
C PHE A 9 19.03 6.10 -5.07
N LYS A 10 20.30 6.14 -5.50
CA LYS A 10 20.71 6.90 -6.69
C LYS A 10 20.07 6.36 -7.97
N LYS A 11 19.69 5.08 -8.00
CA LYS A 11 19.04 4.44 -9.15
C LYS A 11 17.53 4.73 -9.22
N LEU A 12 16.91 5.25 -8.16
CA LEU A 12 15.48 5.56 -8.17
C LEU A 12 15.15 6.75 -9.10
N ILE A 13 16.02 7.76 -9.19
CA ILE A 13 15.81 8.91 -10.09
C ILE A 13 15.70 8.49 -11.56
N PRO A 14 16.64 7.71 -12.15
CA PRO A 14 16.48 7.25 -13.53
C PRO A 14 15.29 6.29 -13.74
N MET A 15 14.76 5.67 -12.67
CA MET A 15 13.51 4.88 -12.71
C MET A 15 12.24 5.75 -12.61
N GLY A 16 12.39 7.07 -12.56
CA GLY A 16 11.29 8.04 -12.55
C GLY A 16 10.78 8.45 -11.17
N TYR A 17 11.46 8.07 -10.08
CA TYR A 17 11.13 8.56 -8.75
C TYR A 17 11.58 10.01 -8.58
N LYS A 18 10.81 10.79 -7.81
CA LYS A 18 11.12 12.17 -7.45
C LYS A 18 11.69 12.21 -6.04
N PHE A 19 12.79 12.94 -5.88
CA PHE A 19 13.35 13.23 -4.56
C PHE A 19 12.47 14.27 -3.86
N SER A 20 12.13 14.01 -2.60
CA SER A 20 11.48 14.99 -1.73
C SER A 20 12.13 15.00 -0.35
N LYS A 21 12.21 16.20 0.24
CA LYS A 21 12.65 16.42 1.61
C LYS A 21 11.52 17.06 2.38
N LEU A 22 10.98 16.36 3.37
CA LEU A 22 9.94 16.88 4.25
C LEU A 22 10.57 17.71 5.37
N TYR A 23 9.96 18.86 5.66
CA TYR A 23 10.47 19.83 6.64
C TYR A 23 10.38 19.31 8.07
N ALA A 24 9.44 18.40 8.37
CA ALA A 24 9.40 17.71 9.66
C ALA A 24 10.55 16.69 9.74
N SER A 25 11.42 16.83 10.75
CA SER A 25 12.46 15.86 11.12
C SER A 25 13.48 15.49 10.04
N ASN A 26 13.66 16.33 9.01
CA ASN A 26 14.58 16.08 7.87
C ASN A 26 14.33 14.74 7.17
N TYR A 27 13.08 14.26 7.12
CA TYR A 27 12.77 13.04 6.38
C TYR A 27 13.02 13.23 4.88
N ILE A 28 13.77 12.30 4.32
CA ILE A 28 14.07 12.25 2.89
C ILE A 28 13.34 11.04 2.32
N CYS A 29 12.60 11.24 1.24
CA CYS A 29 11.95 10.15 0.50
C CYS A 29 12.19 10.29 -1.00
N TYR A 30 11.99 9.17 -1.68
CA TYR A 30 11.87 9.08 -3.12
C TYR A 30 10.48 8.55 -3.40
N HIS A 31 9.68 9.31 -4.15
CA HIS A 31 8.29 8.94 -4.38
C HIS A 31 7.96 8.91 -5.86
N LYS A 32 7.06 8.00 -6.23
CA LYS A 32 6.49 7.87 -7.57
C LYS A 32 5.00 7.63 -7.34
N ASP A 33 4.21 8.66 -7.64
CA ASP A 33 2.78 8.72 -7.32
C ASP A 33 2.51 8.45 -5.84
N GLU A 34 1.74 7.40 -5.53
CA GLU A 34 1.36 7.00 -4.17
C GLU A 34 2.35 6.03 -3.51
N LEU A 35 3.50 5.75 -4.14
CA LEU A 35 4.59 4.97 -3.57
C LEU A 35 5.67 5.87 -3.00
N TRP A 36 6.05 5.61 -1.76
CA TRP A 36 7.03 6.39 -1.01
C TRP A 36 8.13 5.46 -0.53
N ILE A 37 9.38 5.76 -0.87
CA ILE A 37 10.55 5.04 -0.39
C ILE A 37 11.34 5.97 0.52
N TRP A 38 11.28 5.72 1.82
CA TRP A 38 11.92 6.53 2.82
C TRP A 38 13.41 6.19 2.92
N LYS A 39 14.27 7.21 2.87
CA LYS A 39 15.72 7.01 2.89
C LYS A 39 16.22 6.51 4.25
N LYS A 40 15.63 7.02 5.33
CA LYS A 40 15.85 6.52 6.69
C LYS A 40 15.00 5.25 6.85
N GLY A 41 15.55 4.19 7.44
CA GLY A 41 14.85 2.90 7.59
C GLY A 41 14.73 2.08 6.29
N LYS A 42 14.84 2.71 5.13
CA LYS A 42 14.70 2.09 3.80
C LYS A 42 13.34 1.41 3.62
N GLU A 43 12.29 1.98 4.18
CA GLU A 43 10.93 1.43 4.07
C GLU A 43 10.25 1.93 2.79
N LEU A 44 9.49 1.04 2.16
CA LEU A 44 8.54 1.38 1.11
C LEU A 44 7.13 1.40 1.70
N GLU A 45 6.43 2.48 1.41
CA GLU A 45 5.06 2.73 1.84
C GLU A 45 4.16 2.97 0.63
N ILE A 46 2.97 2.41 0.68
CA ILE A 46 1.86 2.67 -0.22
C ILE A 46 0.92 3.60 0.55
N ALA A 47 0.62 4.77 -0.02
CA ALA A 47 -0.24 5.77 0.63
C ALA A 47 -1.56 5.14 1.10
N ASP A 48 -2.10 5.64 2.21
CA ASP A 48 -3.29 5.13 2.92
C ASP A 48 -3.15 3.75 3.59
N PHE A 49 -2.15 2.93 3.23
CA PHE A 49 -1.89 1.65 3.89
C PHE A 49 -0.81 1.73 4.97
N TYR A 50 0.14 2.65 4.88
CA TYR A 50 1.18 2.87 5.91
C TYR A 50 1.89 1.57 6.32
N SER A 51 1.85 1.19 7.60
CA SER A 51 2.43 -0.05 8.14
C SER A 51 1.84 -1.33 7.53
N ARG A 52 0.67 -1.24 6.88
CA ARG A 52 -0.01 -2.34 6.18
C ARG A 52 0.36 -2.44 4.70
N SER A 53 1.27 -1.60 4.18
CA SER A 53 1.70 -1.66 2.78
C SER A 53 2.17 -3.06 2.34
N HIS A 54 2.79 -3.80 3.27
CA HIS A 54 3.28 -5.15 3.01
C HIS A 54 2.18 -6.15 2.62
N VAL A 55 0.95 -6.00 3.14
CA VAL A 55 -0.15 -6.93 2.78
C VAL A 55 -0.65 -6.68 1.36
N VAL A 56 -0.55 -5.43 0.86
CA VAL A 56 -0.85 -5.10 -0.53
C VAL A 56 0.19 -5.69 -1.46
N LEU A 57 1.49 -5.57 -1.13
CA LEU A 57 2.54 -6.19 -1.93
C LEU A 57 2.40 -7.71 -1.97
N GLN A 58 2.14 -8.35 -0.83
CA GLN A 58 1.92 -9.80 -0.78
C GLN A 58 0.73 -10.21 -1.65
N TYR A 59 -0.40 -9.52 -1.52
CA TYR A 59 -1.58 -9.75 -2.36
C TYR A 59 -1.26 -9.61 -3.86
N LEU A 60 -0.55 -8.57 -4.26
CA LEU A 60 -0.15 -8.37 -5.65
C LEU A 60 0.78 -9.48 -6.15
N ILE A 61 1.74 -9.94 -5.33
CA ILE A 61 2.62 -11.08 -5.67
C ILE A 61 1.78 -12.34 -5.91
N ASP A 62 0.83 -12.63 -5.02
CA ASP A 62 0.00 -13.83 -5.09
C ASP A 62 -0.95 -13.83 -6.31
N HIS A 63 -1.16 -12.67 -6.93
CA HIS A 63 -2.02 -12.46 -8.10
C HIS A 63 -1.26 -11.98 -9.34
N ASP A 64 0.05 -12.23 -9.44
CA ASP A 64 0.89 -11.88 -10.59
C ASP A 64 0.84 -10.39 -10.99
N PHE A 65 0.67 -9.52 -9.99
CA PHE A 65 0.48 -8.07 -10.11
C PHE A 65 -0.76 -7.70 -10.95
N VAL A 66 -1.83 -8.49 -10.84
CA VAL A 66 -3.14 -8.21 -11.42
C VAL A 66 -4.17 -8.11 -10.31
N VAL A 67 -4.98 -7.04 -10.33
CA VAL A 67 -6.15 -6.93 -9.46
C VAL A 67 -7.35 -7.56 -10.20
N PRO A 68 -8.01 -8.59 -9.66
CA PRO A 68 -9.02 -9.38 -10.37
C PRO A 68 -10.39 -8.69 -10.42
N ASN A 69 -10.42 -7.38 -10.68
CA ASN A 69 -11.64 -6.64 -10.96
C ASN A 69 -11.38 -5.47 -11.91
N GLU A 70 -12.41 -5.05 -12.65
CA GLU A 70 -12.33 -3.98 -13.65
C GLU A 70 -12.01 -2.59 -13.08
N TYR A 71 -12.06 -2.45 -11.75
CA TYR A 71 -11.87 -1.18 -11.05
C TYR A 71 -10.49 -1.05 -10.43
N ASN A 72 -9.59 -2.04 -10.51
CA ASN A 72 -8.36 -2.10 -9.72
C ASN A 72 -8.56 -1.74 -8.24
N LEU A 73 -9.69 -2.15 -7.66
CA LEU A 73 -10.04 -1.82 -6.30
C LEU A 73 -9.68 -2.98 -5.37
N VAL A 74 -8.94 -2.68 -4.32
CA VAL A 74 -8.64 -3.64 -3.26
C VAL A 74 -9.30 -3.20 -1.96
N VAL A 75 -9.55 -4.15 -1.07
CA VAL A 75 -10.16 -3.89 0.23
C VAL A 75 -9.25 -4.44 1.32
N LEU A 76 -8.81 -3.57 2.21
CA LEU A 76 -8.21 -3.98 3.47
C LEU A 76 -9.32 -4.29 4.47
N ASN A 77 -9.35 -5.54 4.88
CA ASN A 77 -10.13 -5.98 6.03
C ASN A 77 -9.34 -5.65 7.32
N GLN A 78 -9.87 -4.77 8.14
CA GLN A 78 -9.19 -4.36 9.36
C GLN A 78 -9.17 -5.43 10.44
N GLU A 79 -10.17 -6.33 10.45
CA GLU A 79 -10.27 -7.42 11.42
C GLU A 79 -9.26 -8.52 11.13
N THR A 80 -9.14 -8.95 9.86
CA THR A 80 -8.20 -10.00 9.46
C THR A 80 -6.82 -9.44 9.12
N SER A 81 -6.70 -8.13 8.94
CA SER A 81 -5.50 -7.44 8.47
C SER A 81 -4.96 -8.02 7.15
N GLN A 82 -5.87 -8.36 6.24
CA GLN A 82 -5.54 -8.88 4.91
C GLN A 82 -6.20 -8.04 3.82
N ILE A 83 -5.62 -8.10 2.63
CA ILE A 83 -6.27 -7.60 1.42
C ILE A 83 -7.20 -8.67 0.87
N GLU A 84 -8.37 -8.23 0.43
CA GLU A 84 -9.37 -9.05 -0.24
C GLU A 84 -9.88 -8.34 -1.50
N ASP A 85 -10.38 -9.17 -2.42
CA ASP A 85 -10.95 -8.72 -3.68
C ASP A 85 -12.19 -7.86 -3.43
N TYR A 86 -12.37 -6.83 -4.26
CA TYR A 86 -13.58 -6.04 -4.17
C TYR A 86 -14.81 -6.80 -4.67
N GLU A 87 -15.75 -7.05 -3.75
CA GLU A 87 -17.08 -7.56 -4.06
C GLU A 87 -18.14 -6.49 -3.76
N ARG A 88 -18.92 -6.09 -4.77
CA ARG A 88 -19.94 -5.03 -4.60
C ARG A 88 -20.95 -5.33 -3.49
N THR A 89 -21.41 -6.57 -3.37
CA THR A 89 -22.42 -6.97 -2.37
C THR A 89 -21.89 -7.01 -0.94
N LYS A 90 -20.57 -6.95 -0.76
CA LYS A 90 -19.90 -7.04 0.53
C LYS A 90 -19.19 -5.75 0.92
N HIS A 91 -18.64 -5.03 -0.05
CA HIS A 91 -17.74 -3.88 0.16
C HIS A 91 -18.31 -2.56 -0.38
N SER A 92 -19.51 -2.53 -0.98
CA SER A 92 -20.13 -1.28 -1.41
C SER A 92 -21.09 -0.72 -0.35
N ASP A 93 -20.72 0.39 0.27
CA ASP A 93 -21.63 1.27 1.02
C ASP A 93 -22.92 1.58 0.23
N MET A 94 -22.83 1.84 -1.07
CA MET A 94 -23.99 2.08 -1.92
C MET A 94 -24.94 0.86 -2.00
N TYR A 95 -24.40 -0.36 -1.90
CA TYR A 95 -25.23 -1.57 -1.84
C TYR A 95 -26.01 -1.67 -0.52
N PHE A 96 -25.48 -1.09 0.55
CA PHE A 96 -26.08 -1.07 1.89
C PHE A 96 -26.90 0.19 2.19
N PHE A 97 -26.94 1.15 1.26
CA PHE A 97 -27.69 2.39 1.44
C PHE A 97 -29.18 2.11 1.74
N GLY A 98 -29.65 2.56 2.91
CA GLY A 98 -31.01 2.32 3.40
C GLY A 98 -31.30 0.91 3.91
N LYS A 99 -30.30 0.01 3.94
CA LYS A 99 -30.41 -1.35 4.49
C LYS A 99 -29.81 -1.49 5.88
N LEU A 100 -28.76 -0.74 6.15
CA LEU A 100 -28.06 -0.72 7.43
C LEU A 100 -28.45 0.51 8.24
N SER A 101 -28.49 0.36 9.55
CA SER A 101 -28.52 1.47 10.51
C SER A 101 -27.22 2.27 10.46
N GLU A 102 -27.23 3.45 11.08
CA GLU A 102 -26.04 4.31 11.18
C GLU A 102 -24.89 3.61 11.92
N GLU A 103 -25.19 2.88 13.00
CA GLU A 103 -24.20 2.13 13.77
C GLU A 103 -23.57 1.00 12.93
N GLU A 104 -24.39 0.26 12.16
CA GLU A 104 -23.90 -0.79 11.26
C GLU A 104 -23.06 -0.22 10.12
N MET A 105 -23.40 0.97 9.61
CA MET A 105 -22.59 1.68 8.62
C MET A 105 -21.25 2.14 9.19
N GLU A 106 -21.22 2.61 10.44
CA GLU A 106 -19.96 2.98 11.11
C GLU A 106 -19.06 1.75 11.30
N GLN A 107 -19.62 0.63 11.73
CA GLN A 107 -18.90 -0.64 11.83
C GLN A 107 -18.36 -1.10 10.47
N PHE A 108 -19.15 -0.94 9.41
CA PHE A 108 -18.72 -1.23 8.03
C PHE A 108 -17.48 -0.40 7.63
N TYR A 109 -17.47 0.91 7.87
CA TYR A 109 -16.33 1.77 7.54
C TYR A 109 -15.10 1.51 8.40
N LYS A 110 -15.28 1.11 9.66
CA LYS A 110 -14.18 0.65 10.52
C LYS A 110 -13.58 -0.66 10.03
N ARG A 111 -14.43 -1.55 9.49
CA ARG A 111 -14.01 -2.88 9.04
C ARG A 111 -13.32 -2.87 7.69
N TYR A 112 -13.84 -2.13 6.72
CA TYR A 112 -13.36 -2.19 5.34
C TYR A 112 -12.76 -0.86 4.89
N HIS A 113 -11.48 -0.86 4.57
CA HIS A 113 -10.81 0.25 3.92
C HIS A 113 -10.58 -0.06 2.45
N ARG A 114 -11.29 0.64 1.57
CA ARG A 114 -11.20 0.47 0.12
C ARG A 114 -10.15 1.41 -0.47
N LYS A 115 -9.37 0.91 -1.42
CA LYS A 115 -8.43 1.73 -2.17
C LYS A 115 -8.35 1.31 -3.64
N PHE A 116 -8.37 2.30 -4.51
CA PHE A 116 -8.03 2.14 -5.91
C PHE A 116 -6.51 2.04 -6.06
N LEU A 117 -6.02 1.01 -6.75
CA LEU A 117 -4.61 0.88 -7.09
C LEU A 117 -4.40 1.38 -8.52
N GLN A 118 -3.70 2.51 -8.67
CA GLN A 118 -3.32 3.03 -9.98
C GLN A 118 -2.45 2.00 -10.73
N LYS A 119 -2.63 1.89 -12.04
CA LYS A 119 -1.86 0.93 -12.84
C LYS A 119 -0.36 1.22 -12.78
N GLU A 120 0.00 2.49 -12.82
CA GLU A 120 1.36 2.99 -12.74
C GLU A 120 2.04 2.60 -11.42
N MET A 121 1.26 2.57 -10.32
CA MET A 121 1.73 2.10 -9.02
C MET A 121 1.95 0.59 -9.01
N ILE A 122 1.02 -0.20 -9.58
CA ILE A 122 1.18 -1.65 -9.70
C ILE A 122 2.42 -1.98 -10.54
N ASP A 123 2.57 -1.31 -11.69
CA ASP A 123 3.72 -1.48 -12.58
C ASP A 123 5.05 -1.11 -11.87
N ALA A 124 5.06 -0.04 -11.07
CA ALA A 124 6.24 0.35 -10.30
C ALA A 124 6.58 -0.65 -9.17
N LEU A 125 5.58 -1.17 -8.45
CA LEU A 125 5.80 -2.24 -7.46
C LEU A 125 6.33 -3.51 -8.12
N LYS A 126 5.78 -3.87 -9.29
CA LYS A 126 6.24 -5.01 -10.10
C LYS A 126 7.69 -4.83 -10.53
N GLU A 127 8.04 -3.67 -11.08
CA GLU A 127 9.41 -3.35 -11.49
C GLU A 127 10.39 -3.48 -10.31
N LEU A 128 10.06 -2.91 -9.15
CA LEU A 128 10.91 -3.03 -7.95
C LEU A 128 11.06 -4.48 -7.48
N TYR A 129 9.98 -5.27 -7.52
CA TYR A 129 9.96 -6.66 -7.10
C TYR A 129 10.79 -7.55 -8.04
N GLU A 130 10.57 -7.44 -9.36
CA GLU A 130 11.28 -8.22 -10.38
C GLU A 130 12.79 -7.90 -10.41
N LEU A 131 13.16 -6.63 -10.17
CA LEU A 131 14.55 -6.21 -10.03
C LEU A 131 15.17 -6.58 -8.66
N LYS A 132 14.38 -7.21 -7.77
CA LYS A 132 14.79 -7.61 -6.40
C LYS A 132 15.28 -6.42 -5.56
N LEU A 133 14.67 -5.26 -5.75
CA LEU A 133 14.99 -4.02 -5.03
C LEU A 133 14.14 -3.83 -3.78
N ILE A 134 13.15 -4.70 -3.55
CA ILE A 134 12.30 -4.70 -2.35
C ILE A 134 12.12 -6.11 -1.80
N GLU A 135 11.89 -6.20 -0.49
CA GLU A 135 11.59 -7.46 0.20
C GLU A 135 10.65 -7.25 1.39
N ILE A 136 9.83 -8.25 1.73
CA ILE A 136 8.98 -8.21 2.93
C ILE A 136 9.81 -8.72 4.12
N LYS A 137 9.89 -7.94 5.19
CA LYS A 137 10.65 -8.26 6.41
C LYS A 137 9.77 -8.41 7.64
N GLY A 138 10.18 -9.29 8.56
CA GLY A 138 9.45 -9.67 9.79
C GLY A 138 9.33 -8.58 10.86
N ASN A 139 10.40 -7.81 11.10
CA ASN A 139 10.50 -6.85 12.22
C ASN A 139 10.52 -5.41 11.70
N GLU A 140 9.86 -4.45 12.36
CA GLU A 140 9.97 -3.02 11.98
C GLU A 140 11.43 -2.54 11.98
N PRO A 141 11.82 -1.62 11.07
CA PRO A 141 13.18 -1.11 11.03
C PRO A 141 13.52 -0.40 12.35
N GLU A 142 14.63 -0.80 12.98
CA GLU A 142 15.15 -0.13 14.18
C GLU A 142 15.34 1.37 13.88
N GLY A 143 14.50 2.23 14.48
CA GLY A 143 14.63 3.70 14.30
C GLY A 143 13.35 4.53 14.30
N PHE A 144 12.18 3.92 14.48
CA PHE A 144 10.89 4.61 14.72
C PHE A 144 10.33 4.25 16.10
N SER A 145 11.13 4.39 17.15
CA SER A 145 10.58 4.61 18.48
C SER A 145 10.18 6.09 18.56
N ASN A 146 8.88 6.36 18.77
CA ASN A 146 8.39 7.69 19.17
C ASN A 146 9.12 8.19 20.42
#